data_AF-A0A223ZSZ3-F1
#
_entry.id   AF-A0A223ZSZ3-F1
#
_cell.length_a   1.000
_cell.length_b   1.000
_cell.length_c   1.000
_cell.angle_alpha   90.00
_cell.angle_beta   90.00
_cell.angle_gamma   90.00
#
_symmetry.space_group_name_H-M   'P 1'
#
loop_
_entity.id
_entity.type
_entity.pdbx_description
1 polymer ?
#
loop_
_entity_poly.entity_id
_entity_poly.type
_entity_poly.pdbx_seq_one_letter_code
_entity_poly.pdbx_strand_id
1 'polypeptide(L)'
;MYNNAMKTLKKCCLGFISFILLFLVATFIFHCISLEKEQASLTPMGQTVLVNGHQMNIYVQGKGSETIVFLSGAGIASPILDFKNVSIPYRKDTR
;
A
#
# COMPACT_ATOMS: atom_id res chain seq x y z
N MET A 1 23.78 -21.47 46.14
CA MET A 1 22.42 -21.41 45.54
C MET A 1 22.21 -20.24 44.58
N TYR A 2 22.71 -19.02 44.85
CA TYR A 2 22.52 -17.83 43.99
C TYR A 2 22.96 -17.98 42.52
N ASN A 3 24.11 -18.63 42.27
CA ASN A 3 24.70 -18.72 40.93
C ASN A 3 23.90 -19.60 39.95
N ASN A 4 23.10 -20.56 40.45
CA ASN A 4 22.32 -21.46 39.60
C ASN A 4 21.01 -20.79 39.13
N ALA A 5 20.37 -19.98 39.98
CA ALA A 5 19.19 -19.20 39.62
C ALA A 5 19.48 -18.19 38.50
N MET A 6 20.62 -17.48 38.59
CA MET A 6 21.03 -16.52 37.56
C MET A 6 21.40 -17.18 36.22
N LYS A 7 21.94 -18.41 36.24
CA LYS A 7 22.17 -19.20 35.01
C LYS A 7 20.87 -19.65 34.35
N THR A 8 19.87 -20.06 35.14
CA THR A 8 18.55 -20.42 34.61
C THR A 8 17.83 -19.21 34.00
N LEU A 9 17.86 -18.06 34.68
CA LEU A 9 17.27 -16.82 34.16
C LEU A 9 17.88 -16.40 32.82
N LYS A 10 19.22 -16.43 32.70
CA LYS A 10 19.92 -16.11 31.44
C LYS A 10 19.50 -17.03 30.29
N LYS A 11 19.33 -18.34 30.55
CA LYS A 11 18.84 -19.29 29.53
C LYS A 11 17.40 -18.98 29.10
N CYS A 12 16.52 -18.63 30.03
CA CYS A 12 15.15 -18.21 29.72
C CYS A 12 15.12 -16.93 28.86
N CYS A 13 15.91 -15.91 29.22
CA CYS A 13 16.02 -14.69 28.42
C CYS A 13 16.57 -14.97 27.01
N LEU A 14 17.59 -15.82 26.89
CA LEU A 14 18.17 -16.18 25.60
C LEU A 14 17.17 -16.93 24.71
N GLY A 15 16.36 -17.82 25.30
CA GLY A 15 15.27 -18.49 24.60
C GLY A 15 14.21 -17.52 24.09
N PHE A 16 13.82 -16.53 24.91
CA PHE A 16 12.85 -15.51 24.51
C PHE A 16 13.38 -14.60 23.40
N ILE A 17 14.63 -14.17 23.48
CA ILE A 17 15.29 -13.37 22.43
C ILE A 17 15.35 -14.17 21.12
N SER A 18 15.72 -15.45 21.19
CA SER A 18 15.72 -16.35 20.03
C SER A 18 14.34 -16.45 19.40
N PHE A 19 13.28 -16.58 20.22
CA PHE A 19 11.90 -16.61 19.76
C PHE A 19 11.47 -15.30 19.07
N ILE A 20 11.82 -14.14 19.64
CA ILE A 20 11.55 -12.84 19.01
C ILE A 20 12.27 -12.74 17.67
N LEU A 21 13.54 -13.15 17.61
CA LEU A 21 14.32 -13.09 16.38
C LEU A 21 13.71 -13.99 15.28
N LEU A 22 13.29 -15.19 15.65
CA LEU A 22 12.59 -16.10 14.75
C LEU A 22 11.28 -15.50 14.23
N PHE A 23 10.49 -14.90 15.12
CA PHE A 23 9.24 -14.24 14.75
C PHE A 23 9.49 -13.07 13.78
N LEU A 24 10.50 -12.25 14.05
CA LEU A 24 10.86 -11.13 13.18
C LEU A 24 11.24 -11.61 11.77
N VAL A 25 12.09 -12.64 11.68
CA VAL A 25 12.48 -13.23 10.39
C VAL A 25 11.26 -13.77 9.64
N ALA A 26 10.35 -14.47 10.31
CA ALA A 26 9.13 -14.98 9.69
C ALA A 26 8.25 -13.83 9.15
N THR A 27 8.03 -12.77 9.94
CA THR A 27 7.26 -11.60 9.50
C THR A 27 7.92 -10.86 8.34
N PHE A 28 9.25 -10.77 8.34
CA PHE A 28 9.99 -10.13 7.25
C PHE A 28 9.84 -10.90 5.94
N ILE A 29 9.98 -12.24 5.97
CA ILE A 29 9.76 -13.08 4.77
C ILE A 29 8.32 -12.92 4.27
N PHE A 30 7.34 -12.98 5.17
CA PHE A 30 5.94 -12.78 4.81
C PHE A 30 5.69 -11.41 4.18
N HIS A 31 6.30 -10.35 4.73
CA HIS A 31 6.22 -9.00 4.19
C HIS A 31 6.80 -8.91 2.78
N CYS A 32 7.98 -9.49 2.53
CA CYS A 32 8.58 -9.53 1.19
C CYS A 32 7.69 -10.24 0.17
N ILE A 33 7.12 -11.39 0.53
CA ILE A 33 6.18 -12.12 -0.34
C ILE A 33 4.92 -11.27 -0.58
N SER A 34 4.40 -10.60 0.45
CA SER A 34 3.24 -9.73 0.32
C SER A 34 3.52 -8.55 -0.61
N LEU A 35 4.71 -7.95 -0.54
CA LEU A 35 5.13 -6.86 -1.43
C LEU A 35 5.21 -7.34 -2.89
N GLU A 36 5.77 -8.52 -3.14
CA GLU A 36 5.84 -9.07 -4.49
C GLU A 36 4.45 -9.35 -5.07
N LYS A 37 3.55 -9.91 -4.25
CA LYS A 37 2.15 -10.13 -4.62
C LYS A 37 1.39 -8.83 -4.85
N GLU A 38 1.62 -7.82 -4.02
CA GLU A 38 1.03 -6.50 -4.18
C GLU A 38 1.49 -5.88 -5.49
N GLN A 39 2.80 -5.89 -5.76
CA GLN A 39 3.37 -5.36 -6.99
C GLN A 39 2.81 -6.06 -8.24
N ALA A 40 2.65 -7.38 -8.20
CA ALA A 40 2.03 -8.13 -9.30
C ALA A 40 0.53 -7.78 -9.49
N SER A 41 -0.14 -7.30 -8.45
CA SER A 41 -1.54 -6.87 -8.49
C SER A 41 -1.72 -5.39 -8.82
N LEU A 42 -0.66 -4.58 -8.79
CA LEU A 42 -0.71 -3.16 -9.15
C LEU A 42 -0.88 -3.02 -10.67
N THR A 43 -2.14 -2.95 -11.12
CA THR A 43 -2.45 -2.58 -12.49
C THR A 43 -2.39 -1.05 -12.61
N PRO A 44 -1.61 -0.50 -13.56
CA PRO A 44 -1.55 0.94 -13.76
C PRO A 44 -2.95 1.45 -14.14
N MET A 45 -3.57 2.20 -13.23
CA MET A 45 -4.88 2.79 -13.46
C MET A 45 -4.75 4.11 -14.19
N GLY A 46 -5.53 4.27 -15.26
CA GLY A 46 -5.50 5.47 -16.08
C GLY A 46 -4.68 5.31 -17.36
N GLN A 47 -4.32 6.44 -17.95
CA GLN A 47 -3.59 6.58 -19.19
C GLN A 47 -2.53 7.66 -18.99
N THR A 48 -1.30 7.34 -19.33
CA THR A 48 -0.22 8.32 -19.33
C THR A 48 -0.28 9.16 -20.60
N VAL A 49 -0.37 10.48 -20.46
CA VAL A 49 -0.38 11.46 -21.54
C VAL A 49 0.75 12.46 -21.38
N LEU A 50 1.26 12.97 -22.50
CA LEU A 50 2.32 14.00 -22.49
C LEU A 50 1.68 15.39 -22.47
N VAL A 51 1.97 16.19 -21.45
CA VAL A 51 1.52 17.57 -21.29
C VAL A 51 2.74 18.45 -21.07
N ASN A 52 2.99 19.40 -21.98
CA ASN A 52 4.15 20.30 -21.91
C ASN A 52 5.51 19.57 -21.74
N GLY A 53 5.66 18.40 -22.35
CA GLY A 53 6.88 17.58 -22.21
C GLY A 53 6.95 16.74 -20.94
N HIS A 54 5.95 16.80 -20.06
CA HIS A 54 5.86 16.00 -18.85
C HIS A 54 4.83 14.88 -19.00
N GLN A 55 5.15 13.68 -18.51
CA GLN A 55 4.20 12.58 -18.46
C GLN A 55 3.24 12.79 -17.29
N MET A 56 1.94 12.73 -17.58
CA MET A 56 0.86 12.88 -16.60
C MET A 56 -0.08 11.68 -16.71
N ASN A 57 -0.44 11.06 -15.59
CA ASN A 57 -1.44 9.99 -15.56
C ASN A 57 -2.84 10.60 -15.39
N ILE A 58 -3.76 10.24 -16.28
CA ILE A 58 -5.17 10.66 -16.25
C ILE A 58 -6.09 9.45 -16.19
N TYR A 59 -7.24 9.57 -15.54
CA TYR A 59 -8.26 8.52 -15.56
C TYR A 59 -9.60 9.11 -16.01
N VAL A 60 -10.23 8.47 -16.99
CA VAL A 60 -11.48 8.91 -17.60
C VAL A 60 -12.51 7.80 -17.44
N GLN A 61 -13.70 8.14 -16.90
CA GLN A 61 -14.81 7.20 -16.75
C GLN A 61 -16.16 7.87 -17.04
N GLY A 62 -17.15 7.07 -17.45
CA GLY A 62 -18.51 7.53 -17.74
C GLY A 62 -18.74 7.92 -19.20
N LYS A 63 -20.01 8.20 -19.54
CA LYS A 63 -20.47 8.58 -20.89
C LYS A 63 -21.45 9.77 -20.85
N GLY A 64 -21.38 10.60 -19.81
CA GLY A 64 -22.24 11.77 -19.67
C GLY A 64 -21.88 12.85 -20.71
N SER A 65 -22.82 13.77 -20.97
CA SER A 65 -22.58 14.95 -21.79
C SER A 65 -21.68 15.98 -21.10
N GLU A 66 -21.75 16.05 -19.77
CA GLU A 66 -20.95 16.96 -18.95
C GLU A 66 -19.67 16.29 -18.47
N THR A 67 -18.57 17.04 -18.47
CA THR A 67 -17.27 16.59 -17.97
C THR A 67 -16.97 17.24 -16.61
N ILE A 68 -16.78 16.41 -15.59
CA ILE A 68 -16.33 16.84 -14.26
C ILE A 68 -14.85 16.48 -14.13
N VAL A 69 -14.00 17.46 -13.83
CA VAL A 69 -12.55 17.27 -13.70
C VAL A 69 -12.15 17.31 -12.24
N PHE A 70 -11.53 16.23 -11.77
CA PHE A 70 -10.90 16.16 -10.45
C PHE A 70 -9.40 16.43 -10.60
N LEU A 71 -8.93 17.52 -10.00
CA LEU A 71 -7.53 17.91 -10.01
C LEU A 71 -6.84 17.49 -8.72
N SER A 72 -5.53 17.24 -8.79
CA SER A 72 -4.73 17.01 -7.59
C SER A 72 -4.65 18.28 -6.74
N GLY A 73 -4.89 18.13 -5.44
CA GLY A 73 -4.55 19.14 -4.45
C GLY A 73 -3.12 18.98 -3.94
N ALA A 74 -2.66 19.92 -3.11
CA ALA A 74 -1.37 19.79 -2.42
C ALA A 74 -1.37 18.56 -1.49
N GLY A 75 -0.34 17.73 -1.58
CA GLY A 75 -0.19 16.52 -0.75
C GLY A 75 -1.02 15.31 -1.18
N ILE A 76 -1.77 15.39 -2.27
CA ILE A 76 -2.55 14.28 -2.83
C ILE A 76 -1.68 13.51 -3.82
N ALA A 77 -1.32 12.28 -3.45
CA ALA A 77 -0.41 11.45 -4.24
C ALA A 77 -1.12 10.76 -5.43
N SER A 78 -2.39 10.39 -5.28
CA SER A 78 -3.15 9.73 -6.34
C SER A 78 -4.61 10.20 -6.34
N PRO A 79 -4.92 11.32 -7.02
CA PRO A 79 -6.29 11.82 -7.12
C PRO A 79 -7.29 10.79 -7.66
N ILE A 80 -6.82 9.86 -8.50
CA ILE A 80 -7.63 8.77 -9.07
C ILE A 80 -8.16 7.84 -7.96
N LEU A 81 -7.33 7.51 -6.98
CA LEU A 81 -7.71 6.67 -5.84
C LEU A 81 -8.38 7.51 -4.74
N ASP A 82 -7.81 8.67 -4.43
CA ASP A 82 -8.22 9.54 -3.33
C ASP A 82 -9.64 10.08 -3.54
N PHE A 83 -10.06 10.34 -4.79
CA PHE A 83 -11.41 10.79 -5.13
C PHE A 83 -12.34 9.69 -5.67
N LYS A 84 -11.92 8.41 -5.66
CA LYS A 84 -12.72 7.31 -6.21
C LYS A 84 -14.14 7.28 -5.66
N ASN A 85 -14.30 7.38 -4.34
CA ASN A 85 -15.62 7.32 -3.71
C ASN A 85 -16.51 8.52 -4.08
N VAL A 86 -15.92 9.68 -4.33
CA VAL A 86 -16.64 10.90 -4.70
C VAL A 86 -17.00 10.91 -6.19
N SER A 87 -16.20 10.27 -7.04
CA SER A 87 -16.44 10.25 -8.49
C SER A 87 -17.46 9.19 -8.94
N ILE A 88 -17.70 8.15 -8.13
CA ILE A 88 -18.64 7.05 -8.44
C ILE A 88 -20.06 7.53 -8.80
N PRO A 89 -20.72 8.42 -8.05
CA PRO A 89 -22.10 8.85 -8.36
C PRO A 89 -22.23 9.55 -9.72
N TYR A 90 -21.14 10.12 -10.23
CA TYR A 90 -21.10 10.83 -11.52
C TYR A 90 -20.78 9.89 -12.69
N ARG A 91 -20.52 8.60 -12.41
CA ARG A 91 -20.32 7.55 -13.42
C ARG A 91 -21.68 7.20 -14.02
N LYS A 92 -22.02 7.81 -15.15
CA LYS A 92 -23.31 7.62 -15.87
C LYS A 92 -23.56 6.19 -16.41
N ASP A 93 -22.72 5.21 -16.11
CA ASP A 93 -22.95 3.80 -16.45
C ASP A 93 -23.58 2.98 -15.31
N THR A 94 -23.75 3.59 -14.12
CA THR A 94 -24.52 3.01 -13.02
C THR A 94 -26.00 3.31 -13.24
N ARG A 95 -26.65 2.49 -14.07
CA ARG A 95 -28.10 2.31 -14.09
C ARG A 95 -28.43 0.88 -13.69
#